data_AF-A0A343AXQ3-F1
#
_entry.id   AF-A0A343AXQ3-F1
#
_cell.length_a   1.000
_cell.length_b   1.000
_cell.length_c   1.000
_cell.angle_alpha   90.00
_cell.angle_beta   90.00
_cell.angle_gamma   90.00
#
_symmetry.space_group_name_H-M   'P 1'
#
loop_
_entity.id
_entity.type
_entity.pdbx_description
1 polymer ?
#
loop_
_entity_poly.entity_id
_entity_poly.type
_entity_poly.pdbx_seq_one_letter_code
_entity_poly.pdbx_strand_id
1 'polypeptide(L)'
;MFFFMNSNKMFFMFILFFSTMISISANSWFGCWIGLEINLLSFIPLINKSNNILSSEASLKYFLVQSIASINLLFFIIFMMILMKNFEMNNFFSIMINSSLLMKMGSTPFHFWFPNIIEGLSWMNNFIIMTWQKITPIILLSYYFNKNFLIIIIIMNSIIGAIGGLNQTSLRKLLAFSSINNLSWMLASIMISENLWMFYFIMYSFMISIMCFLFYMMNVFFINQLFFINMNYMIKLSLLINFLSLGGLPPFIGFFPKWIIINFLLMNNFFFMTFILIMMSLIMLFFYIRILYSSFMFNYLKIKWMKIFIKNKMNYLINFLSLISVSGMMLSTMFYM
;
A
#
# COMPACT_ATOMS: atom_id res chain seq x y z
N MET A 1 5.80 7.72 -24.93
CA MET A 1 7.27 7.82 -24.97
C MET A 1 7.76 6.85 -23.92
N PHE A 2 8.27 5.70 -24.37
CA PHE A 2 8.81 4.65 -23.49
C PHE A 2 9.73 5.29 -22.45
N PHE A 3 9.68 4.79 -21.22
CA PHE A 3 10.59 5.14 -20.14
C PHE A 3 12.01 5.32 -20.69
N PHE A 4 12.45 6.57 -20.88
CA PHE A 4 13.87 6.92 -20.80
C PHE A 4 14.26 6.78 -19.33
N MET A 5 14.20 5.55 -18.81
CA MET A 5 14.85 5.21 -17.56
C MET A 5 16.32 5.17 -17.89
N ASN A 6 17.07 6.03 -17.20
CA ASN A 6 18.51 5.94 -17.12
C ASN A 6 18.91 4.47 -16.92
N SER A 7 19.91 3.96 -17.64
CA SER A 7 20.30 2.53 -17.63
C SER A 7 20.43 1.98 -16.20
N ASN A 8 21.02 2.78 -15.31
CA ASN A 8 21.18 2.44 -13.89
C ASN A 8 19.83 2.17 -13.18
N LYS A 9 18.79 2.97 -13.46
CA LYS A 9 17.47 2.75 -12.85
C LYS A 9 16.81 1.47 -13.35
N MET A 10 16.98 1.13 -14.64
CA MET A 10 16.48 -0.14 -15.16
C MET A 10 17.16 -1.32 -14.47
N PHE A 11 18.49 -1.25 -14.29
CA PHE A 11 19.25 -2.27 -13.59
C PHE A 11 18.78 -2.46 -12.15
N PHE A 12 18.59 -1.37 -11.39
CA PHE A 12 18.07 -1.47 -10.02
C PHE A 12 16.63 -2.00 -9.97
N MET A 13 15.76 -1.63 -10.92
CA MET A 13 14.42 -2.22 -11.01
C MET A 13 14.50 -3.73 -11.28
N PHE A 14 15.39 -4.18 -12.16
CA PHE A 14 15.59 -5.61 -12.43
C PHE A 14 16.05 -6.37 -11.18
N ILE A 15 17.03 -5.84 -10.44
CA ILE A 15 17.48 -6.44 -9.18
C ILE A 15 16.32 -6.49 -8.17
N LEU A 16 15.50 -5.45 -8.11
CA LEU A 16 14.35 -5.39 -7.22
C LEU A 16 13.36 -6.52 -7.53
N PHE A 17 13.00 -6.73 -8.80
CA PHE A 17 12.19 -7.88 -9.23
C PHE A 17 12.84 -9.22 -8.89
N PHE A 18 14.13 -9.38 -9.21
CA PHE A 18 14.87 -10.61 -8.96
C PHE A 18 14.95 -10.96 -7.47
N SER A 19 15.16 -9.95 -6.61
CA SER A 19 15.21 -10.12 -5.16
C SER A 19 13.91 -10.69 -4.59
N THR A 20 12.76 -10.27 -5.12
CA THR A 20 11.47 -10.80 -4.71
C THR A 20 11.30 -12.26 -5.13
N MET A 21 11.72 -12.62 -6.35
CA MET A 21 11.68 -14.01 -6.80
C MET A 21 12.57 -14.92 -5.95
N ILE A 22 13.80 -14.47 -5.60
CA ILE A 22 14.68 -15.20 -4.69
C ILE A 22 13.95 -15.49 -3.37
N SER A 23 13.35 -14.47 -2.75
CA SER A 23 12.70 -14.64 -1.44
C SER A 23 11.50 -15.59 -1.47
N ILE A 24 10.76 -15.64 -2.59
CA ILE A 24 9.57 -16.50 -2.75
C ILE A 24 9.98 -17.95 -3.01
N SER A 25 11.04 -18.16 -3.79
CA SER A 25 11.56 -19.50 -4.13
C SER A 25 12.46 -20.11 -3.05
N ALA A 26 12.82 -19.35 -2.02
CA ALA A 26 13.80 -19.80 -1.03
C ALA A 26 13.21 -20.85 -0.08
N ASN A 27 13.91 -21.99 0.03
CA ASN A 27 13.54 -23.06 0.95
C ASN A 27 14.00 -22.81 2.40
N SER A 28 14.90 -21.85 2.62
CA SER A 28 15.46 -21.56 3.94
C SER A 28 15.22 -20.10 4.34
N TRP A 29 15.00 -19.88 5.64
CA TRP A 29 14.85 -18.55 6.22
C TRP A 29 16.04 -17.62 5.91
N PHE A 30 17.25 -18.18 5.80
CA PHE A 30 18.44 -17.41 5.40
C PHE A 30 18.35 -16.94 3.94
N GLY A 31 17.88 -17.78 3.01
CA GLY A 31 17.61 -17.39 1.63
C GLY A 31 16.55 -16.29 1.53
N CYS A 32 15.48 -16.39 2.34
CA CYS A 32 14.46 -15.35 2.44
C CYS A 32 15.06 -14.02 2.92
N TRP A 33 15.94 -14.06 3.95
CA TRP A 33 16.63 -12.88 4.46
C TRP A 33 17.53 -12.23 3.40
N ILE A 34 18.32 -13.02 2.65
CA ILE A 34 19.13 -12.51 1.54
C ILE A 34 18.27 -11.78 0.51
N GLY A 35 17.13 -12.37 0.11
CA GLY A 35 16.20 -11.72 -0.83
C GLY A 35 15.69 -10.38 -0.31
N LEU A 36 15.36 -10.30 0.99
CA LEU A 36 14.93 -9.05 1.62
C LEU A 36 16.04 -7.98 1.66
N GLU A 37 17.30 -8.36 1.88
CA GLU A 37 18.43 -7.41 1.88
C GLU A 37 18.75 -6.88 0.47
N ILE A 38 18.73 -7.76 -0.53
CA ILE A 38 18.92 -7.34 -1.93
C ILE A 38 17.78 -6.38 -2.34
N ASN A 39 16.56 -6.62 -1.86
CA ASN A 39 15.42 -5.71 -2.10
C ASN A 39 15.65 -4.32 -1.47
N LEU A 40 16.14 -4.28 -0.22
CA LEU A 40 16.52 -3.04 0.45
C LEU A 40 17.60 -2.28 -0.33
N LEU A 41 18.69 -2.96 -0.69
CA LEU A 41 19.85 -2.35 -1.36
C LEU A 41 19.51 -1.85 -2.77
N SER A 42 18.64 -2.55 -3.49
CA SER A 42 18.20 -2.13 -4.83
C SER A 42 17.22 -0.96 -4.81
N PHE A 43 16.41 -0.82 -3.76
CA PHE A 43 15.43 0.25 -3.67
C PHE A 43 16.02 1.61 -3.27
N ILE A 44 17.12 1.63 -2.51
CA ILE A 44 17.74 2.89 -2.04
C ILE A 44 18.21 3.78 -3.22
N PRO A 45 18.93 3.28 -4.23
CA PRO A 45 19.29 4.06 -5.41
C PRO A 45 18.09 4.53 -6.23
N LEU A 46 16.96 3.81 -6.21
CA LEU A 46 15.74 4.24 -6.89
C LEU A 46 15.10 5.43 -6.19
N ILE A 47 15.17 5.49 -4.85
CA ILE A 47 14.69 6.60 -4.03
C ILE A 47 15.59 7.83 -4.17
N ASN A 48 16.89 7.63 -4.04
CA ASN A 48 17.83 8.73 -3.87
C ASN A 48 18.01 9.50 -5.18
N LYS A 49 17.50 10.73 -5.23
CA LYS A 49 17.85 11.69 -6.27
C LYS A 49 18.86 12.66 -5.68
N SER A 50 20.08 12.64 -6.19
CA SER A 50 21.23 13.41 -5.69
C SER A 50 20.93 14.88 -5.37
N ASN A 51 19.99 15.49 -6.08
CA ASN A 51 19.71 16.93 -5.97
C ASN A 51 18.64 17.29 -4.94
N ASN A 52 17.90 16.31 -4.39
CA ASN A 52 16.75 16.58 -3.51
C ASN A 52 17.01 16.09 -2.08
N ILE A 53 17.17 17.04 -1.15
CA ILE A 53 17.39 16.79 0.29
C ILE A 53 16.28 15.92 0.89
N LEU A 54 15.02 16.16 0.52
CA LEU A 54 13.90 15.35 0.99
C LEU A 54 13.99 13.89 0.56
N SER A 55 14.58 13.62 -0.62
CA SER A 55 14.74 12.24 -1.11
C SER A 55 15.93 11.54 -0.47
N SER A 56 17.00 12.27 -0.12
CA SER A 56 18.13 11.70 0.61
C SER A 56 17.78 11.44 2.08
N GLU A 57 16.99 12.30 2.73
CA GLU A 57 16.45 12.00 4.06
C GLU A 57 15.54 10.77 4.04
N ALA A 58 14.68 10.64 3.01
CA ALA A 58 13.79 9.50 2.86
C ALA A 58 14.56 8.19 2.64
N SER A 59 15.64 8.21 1.84
CA SER A 59 16.49 7.02 1.65
C SER A 59 17.22 6.62 2.93
N LEU A 60 17.74 7.58 3.69
CA LEU A 60 18.40 7.30 4.98
C LEU A 60 17.42 6.72 6.01
N LYS A 61 16.23 7.32 6.15
CA LYS A 61 15.16 6.80 7.04
C LYS A 61 14.76 5.38 6.63
N TYR A 62 14.64 5.11 5.32
CA TYR A 62 14.26 3.79 4.82
C TYR A 62 15.34 2.76 5.12
N PHE A 63 16.61 3.08 4.83
CA PHE A 63 17.75 2.21 5.10
C PHE A 63 17.84 1.84 6.59
N LEU A 64 17.75 2.81 7.50
CA LEU A 64 17.87 2.56 8.94
C LEU A 64 16.76 1.66 9.47
N VAL A 65 15.51 1.95 9.12
CA VAL A 65 14.38 1.16 9.62
C VAL A 65 14.41 -0.26 9.07
N GLN A 66 14.67 -0.41 7.77
CA GLN A 66 14.65 -1.72 7.11
C GLN A 66 15.85 -2.59 7.51
N SER A 67 17.01 -2.00 7.77
CA SER A 67 18.19 -2.72 8.27
C SER A 67 18.02 -3.16 9.74
N ILE A 68 17.42 -2.33 10.60
CA ILE A 68 17.09 -2.76 11.97
C ILE A 68 16.09 -3.93 11.93
N ALA A 69 15.06 -3.84 11.07
CA ALA A 69 14.09 -4.91 10.91
C ALA A 69 14.72 -6.21 10.37
N SER A 70 15.69 -6.12 9.44
CA SER A 70 16.36 -7.30 8.89
C SER A 70 17.32 -7.96 9.87
N ILE A 71 18.06 -7.18 10.67
CA ILE A 71 18.95 -7.69 11.72
C ILE A 71 18.11 -8.40 12.79
N ASN A 72 17.00 -7.79 13.23
CA ASN A 72 16.09 -8.42 14.20
C ASN A 72 15.49 -9.72 13.66
N LEU A 73 15.07 -9.74 12.38
CA LEU A 73 14.55 -10.94 11.74
C LEU A 73 15.59 -12.08 11.79
N LEU A 74 16.82 -11.81 11.35
CA LEU A 74 17.89 -12.81 11.34
C LEU A 74 18.25 -13.28 12.76
N PHE A 75 18.35 -12.35 13.71
CA PHE A 75 18.62 -12.65 15.11
C PHE A 75 17.57 -13.60 15.69
N PHE A 76 16.28 -13.33 15.47
CA PHE A 76 15.20 -14.19 15.98
C PHE A 76 15.16 -15.56 15.31
N ILE A 77 15.47 -15.65 14.01
CA ILE A 77 15.59 -16.95 13.31
C ILE A 77 16.74 -17.77 13.89
N ILE A 78 17.91 -17.18 14.08
CA ILE A 78 19.07 -17.88 14.67
C ILE A 78 18.74 -18.32 16.10
N PHE A 79 18.14 -17.43 16.89
CA PHE A 79 17.77 -17.73 18.27
C PHE A 79 16.72 -18.85 18.35
N MET A 80 15.74 -18.84 17.44
CA MET A 80 14.76 -19.93 17.29
C MET A 80 15.44 -21.26 16.95
N MET A 81 16.40 -21.26 16.01
CA MET A 81 17.13 -22.48 15.62
C MET A 81 17.99 -23.04 16.76
N ILE A 82 18.60 -22.19 17.59
CA ILE A 82 19.40 -22.61 18.75
C ILE A 82 18.51 -23.19 19.84
N LEU A 83 17.39 -22.53 20.16
CA LEU A 83 16.52 -22.89 21.28
C LEU A 83 15.49 -23.98 20.97
N MET A 84 15.21 -24.25 19.69
CA MET A 84 14.32 -25.35 19.27
C MET A 84 14.78 -26.73 19.75
N LYS A 85 16.01 -26.88 20.25
CA LYS A 85 16.47 -28.13 20.87
C LYS A 85 15.78 -28.44 22.19
N ASN A 86 15.23 -27.47 22.93
CA ASN A 86 14.84 -27.72 24.33
C ASN A 86 13.38 -27.40 24.75
N PHE A 87 12.61 -26.49 24.13
CA PHE A 87 11.23 -26.21 24.63
C PHE A 87 10.24 -25.62 23.61
N GLU A 88 8.93 -25.87 23.87
CA GLU A 88 7.73 -25.40 23.15
C GLU A 88 7.49 -23.86 23.20
N MET A 89 8.52 -23.04 22.98
CA MET A 89 8.41 -21.57 22.95
C MET A 89 7.99 -21.01 21.58
N ASN A 90 7.31 -21.79 20.74
CA ASN A 90 6.96 -21.41 19.35
C ASN A 90 6.10 -20.14 19.25
N ASN A 91 5.25 -19.87 20.24
CA ASN A 91 4.39 -18.67 20.20
C ASN A 91 5.16 -17.37 20.42
N PHE A 92 6.23 -17.37 21.22
CA PHE A 92 7.02 -16.16 21.45
C PHE A 92 7.90 -15.84 20.24
N PHE A 93 8.55 -16.86 19.67
CA PHE A 93 9.36 -16.70 18.45
C PHE A 93 8.53 -16.24 17.25
N SER A 94 7.33 -16.78 17.06
CA SER A 94 6.41 -16.31 16.02
C SER A 94 6.01 -14.86 16.20
N ILE A 95 5.77 -14.39 17.42
CA ILE A 95 5.50 -12.96 17.68
C ILE A 95 6.72 -12.11 17.32
N MET A 96 7.93 -12.53 17.70
CA MET A 96 9.16 -11.80 17.43
C MET A 96 9.48 -11.72 15.93
N ILE A 97 9.40 -12.84 15.22
CA ILE A 97 9.58 -12.88 13.75
C ILE A 97 8.49 -12.04 13.07
N ASN A 98 7.22 -12.19 13.47
CA ASN A 98 6.13 -11.38 12.93
C ASN A 98 6.35 -9.89 13.14
N SER A 99 6.81 -9.48 14.32
CA SER A 99 7.08 -8.05 14.62
C SER A 99 8.12 -7.45 13.67
N SER A 100 9.15 -8.22 13.31
CA SER A 100 10.18 -7.79 12.35
C SER A 100 9.63 -7.65 10.92
N LEU A 101 8.80 -8.59 10.47
CA LEU A 101 8.15 -8.53 9.15
C LEU A 101 7.16 -7.37 9.06
N LEU A 102 6.39 -7.14 10.13
CA LEU A 102 5.44 -6.04 10.25
C LEU A 102 6.13 -4.67 10.23
N MET A 103 7.32 -4.57 10.84
CA MET A 103 8.18 -3.39 10.74
C MET A 103 8.60 -3.14 9.29
N LYS A 104 8.97 -4.18 8.52
CA LYS A 104 9.31 -4.05 7.10
C LYS A 104 8.14 -3.58 6.22
N MET A 105 6.91 -4.00 6.53
CA MET A 105 5.71 -3.58 5.78
C MET A 105 5.22 -2.16 6.10
N GLY A 106 5.69 -1.55 7.18
CA GLY A 106 5.18 -0.26 7.66
C GLY A 106 3.83 -0.37 8.38
N SER A 107 3.58 -1.52 9.01
CA SER A 107 2.36 -1.76 9.78
C SER A 107 2.53 -1.32 11.25
N THR A 108 1.42 -1.19 11.96
CA THR A 108 1.37 -0.81 13.37
C THR A 108 1.94 -1.91 14.26
N PRO A 109 2.67 -1.57 15.35
CA PRO A 109 2.92 -0.22 15.89
C PRO A 109 4.00 0.58 15.13
N PHE A 110 4.83 -0.07 14.32
CA PHE A 110 5.99 0.53 13.63
C PHE A 110 5.65 1.35 12.38
N HIS A 111 4.45 1.93 12.30
CA HIS A 111 3.94 2.59 11.10
C HIS A 111 4.55 3.97 10.82
N PHE A 112 5.15 4.64 11.82
CA PHE A 112 5.56 6.05 11.72
C PHE A 112 6.54 6.37 10.59
N TRP A 113 7.42 5.43 10.24
CA TRP A 113 8.38 5.65 9.16
C TRP A 113 7.72 5.75 7.79
N PHE A 114 6.58 5.06 7.62
CA PHE A 114 5.99 4.83 6.31
C PHE A 114 5.38 6.11 5.70
N PRO A 115 4.50 6.88 6.38
CA PRO A 115 4.02 8.17 5.88
C PRO A 115 5.15 9.20 5.70
N ASN A 116 6.16 9.19 6.58
CA ASN A 116 7.26 10.14 6.56
C ASN A 116 8.16 9.95 5.33
N ILE A 117 8.45 8.70 4.94
CA ILE A 117 9.27 8.41 3.77
C ILE A 117 8.51 8.75 2.49
N ILE A 118 7.22 8.39 2.40
CA ILE A 118 6.39 8.60 1.21
C ILE A 118 6.29 10.08 0.79
N GLU A 119 6.39 11.02 1.72
CA GLU A 119 6.41 12.46 1.40
C GLU A 119 7.71 12.91 0.70
N GLY A 120 8.83 12.21 0.88
CA GLY A 120 10.09 12.50 0.19
C GLY A 120 10.19 11.88 -1.21
N LEU A 121 9.29 10.96 -1.56
CA LEU A 121 9.37 10.13 -2.75
C LEU A 121 8.58 10.68 -3.94
N SER A 122 9.02 10.32 -5.16
CA SER A 122 8.26 10.53 -6.38
C SER A 122 7.07 9.55 -6.51
N TRP A 123 6.06 9.88 -7.31
CA TRP A 123 4.85 9.06 -7.46
C TRP A 123 5.14 7.61 -7.91
N MET A 124 6.10 7.40 -8.81
CA MET A 124 6.49 6.04 -9.23
C MET A 124 7.12 5.24 -8.09
N ASN A 125 8.00 5.85 -7.30
CA ASN A 125 8.62 5.18 -6.15
C ASN A 125 7.60 4.95 -5.03
N ASN A 126 6.62 5.85 -4.87
CA ASN A 126 5.49 5.67 -3.97
C ASN A 126 4.62 4.48 -4.36
N PHE A 127 4.41 4.25 -5.65
CA PHE A 127 3.73 3.05 -6.10
C PHE A 127 4.50 1.78 -5.71
N ILE A 128 5.82 1.75 -5.96
CA ILE A 128 6.69 0.61 -5.62
C ILE A 128 6.68 0.33 -4.11
N ILE A 129 6.79 1.36 -3.26
CA ILE A 129 6.80 1.17 -1.80
C ILE A 129 5.43 0.74 -1.25
N MET A 130 4.33 1.21 -1.83
CA MET A 130 2.97 0.86 -1.37
C MET A 130 2.50 -0.52 -1.85
N THR A 131 3.15 -1.09 -2.88
CA THR A 131 2.76 -2.38 -3.48
C THR A 131 3.90 -3.38 -3.43
N TRP A 132 4.92 -3.22 -4.29
CA TRP A 132 5.96 -4.21 -4.51
C TRP A 132 6.77 -4.54 -3.25
N GLN A 133 7.13 -3.54 -2.46
CA GLN A 133 7.86 -3.74 -1.20
C GLN A 133 7.07 -4.51 -0.13
N LYS A 134 5.73 -4.58 -0.27
CA LYS A 134 4.88 -5.35 0.65
C LYS A 134 4.74 -6.82 0.26
N ILE A 135 5.11 -7.23 -0.96
CA ILE A 135 4.91 -8.61 -1.43
C ILE A 135 5.73 -9.59 -0.57
N THR A 136 7.04 -9.38 -0.50
CA THR A 136 7.94 -10.36 0.14
C THR A 136 7.69 -10.51 1.63
N PRO A 137 7.49 -9.44 2.44
CA PRO A 137 7.24 -9.64 3.85
C PRO A 137 5.88 -10.33 4.08
N ILE A 138 4.90 -10.14 3.18
CA ILE A 138 3.55 -10.72 3.40
C ILE A 138 3.55 -12.22 3.11
N ILE A 139 4.26 -12.65 2.06
CA ILE A 139 4.45 -14.08 1.78
C ILE A 139 5.19 -14.76 2.94
N LEU A 140 6.23 -14.12 3.47
CA LEU A 140 6.94 -14.67 4.64
C LEU A 140 6.05 -14.73 5.88
N LEU A 141 5.14 -13.77 6.05
CA LEU A 141 4.17 -13.78 7.13
C LEU A 141 3.14 -14.91 6.97
N SER A 142 2.76 -15.29 5.75
CA SER A 142 1.80 -16.40 5.55
C SER A 142 2.39 -17.76 5.94
N TYR A 143 3.70 -17.96 5.80
CA TYR A 143 4.37 -19.20 6.20
C TYR A 143 4.45 -19.42 7.72
N TYR A 144 4.61 -18.34 8.49
CA TYR A 144 4.77 -18.46 9.94
C TYR A 144 4.09 -17.28 10.63
N PHE A 145 2.88 -17.51 11.14
CA PHE A 145 2.15 -16.50 11.89
C PHE A 145 1.50 -16.98 13.16
N ASN A 146 1.45 -16.08 14.15
CA ASN A 146 0.62 -16.22 15.33
C ASN A 146 -0.72 -15.49 15.13
N LYS A 147 -1.83 -16.24 15.16
CA LYS A 147 -3.20 -15.74 14.95
C LYS A 147 -3.57 -14.62 15.93
N ASN A 148 -3.38 -14.84 17.23
CA ASN A 148 -3.82 -13.90 18.27
C ASN A 148 -3.11 -12.54 18.14
N PHE A 149 -1.81 -12.58 17.85
CA PHE A 149 -1.02 -11.37 17.64
C PHE A 149 -1.50 -10.59 16.42
N LEU A 150 -1.74 -11.28 15.29
CA LEU A 150 -2.22 -10.61 14.09
C LEU A 150 -3.60 -9.97 14.26
N ILE A 151 -4.51 -10.53 15.08
CA ILE A 151 -5.84 -9.92 15.32
C ILE A 151 -5.68 -8.53 15.93
N ILE A 152 -4.80 -8.40 16.93
CA ILE A 152 -4.51 -7.12 17.60
C ILE A 152 -3.93 -6.12 16.58
N ILE A 153 -3.00 -6.57 15.75
CA ILE A 153 -2.35 -5.72 14.74
C ILE A 153 -3.34 -5.26 13.65
N ILE A 154 -4.28 -6.11 13.25
CA ILE A 154 -5.29 -5.74 12.26
C ILE A 154 -6.19 -4.64 12.79
N ILE A 155 -6.65 -4.78 14.03
CA ILE A 155 -7.46 -3.74 14.69
C ILE A 155 -6.66 -2.43 14.77
N MET A 156 -5.42 -2.47 15.26
CA MET A 156 -4.57 -1.28 15.36
C MET A 156 -4.29 -0.62 14.01
N ASN A 157 -3.97 -1.41 12.97
CA ASN A 157 -3.73 -0.89 11.61
C ASN A 157 -4.97 -0.16 11.06
N SER A 158 -6.16 -0.72 11.28
CA SER A 158 -7.40 -0.11 10.80
C SER A 158 -7.67 1.24 11.47
N ILE A 159 -7.48 1.32 12.80
CA ILE A 159 -7.70 2.53 13.59
C ILE A 159 -6.69 3.62 13.20
N ILE A 160 -5.41 3.28 13.17
CA ILE A 160 -4.33 4.24 12.89
C ILE A 160 -4.37 4.68 11.42
N GLY A 161 -4.69 3.78 10.49
CA GLY A 161 -4.88 4.12 9.09
C GLY A 161 -6.02 5.11 8.87
N ALA A 162 -7.17 4.86 9.50
CA ALA A 162 -8.34 5.74 9.38
C ALA A 162 -8.12 7.11 10.04
N ILE A 163 -7.73 7.12 11.32
CA ILE A 163 -7.60 8.35 12.09
C ILE A 163 -6.40 9.18 11.62
N GLY A 164 -5.26 8.53 11.32
CA GLY A 164 -4.05 9.20 10.86
C GLY A 164 -4.22 9.93 9.53
N GLY A 165 -5.10 9.43 8.65
CA GLY A 165 -5.40 10.04 7.35
C GLY A 165 -6.28 11.29 7.43
N LEU A 166 -7.11 11.43 8.47
CA LEU A 166 -8.08 12.52 8.60
C LEU A 166 -7.43 13.91 8.56
N ASN A 167 -6.27 14.10 9.19
CA ASN A 167 -5.65 15.42 9.32
C ASN A 167 -4.54 15.70 8.30
N GLN A 168 -4.41 14.89 7.24
CA GLN A 168 -3.33 15.07 6.26
C GLN A 168 -3.77 15.94 5.09
N THR A 169 -2.89 16.88 4.70
CA THR A 169 -3.06 17.75 3.53
C THR A 169 -2.24 17.30 2.32
N SER A 170 -1.18 16.50 2.52
CA SER A 170 -0.41 15.93 1.43
C SER A 170 -1.06 14.64 0.92
N LEU A 171 -1.32 14.58 -0.38
CA LEU A 171 -1.95 13.42 -1.03
C LEU A 171 -1.12 12.14 -0.86
N ARG A 172 0.21 12.29 -0.82
CA ARG A 172 1.15 11.19 -0.60
C ARG A 172 0.98 10.56 0.80
N LYS A 173 0.94 11.36 1.88
CA LYS A 173 0.69 10.82 3.24
C LYS A 173 -0.71 10.23 3.37
N LEU A 174 -1.69 10.85 2.72
CA LEU A 174 -3.06 10.39 2.76
C LEU A 174 -3.21 9.01 2.09
N LEU A 175 -2.55 8.79 0.94
CA LEU A 175 -2.43 7.45 0.35
C LEU A 175 -1.60 6.50 1.22
N ALA A 176 -0.57 6.98 1.91
CA ALA A 176 0.20 6.16 2.85
C ALA A 176 -0.68 5.58 3.97
N PHE A 177 -1.49 6.42 4.63
CA PHE A 177 -2.44 5.99 5.66
C PHE A 177 -3.51 5.06 5.09
N SER A 178 -3.96 5.29 3.85
CA SER A 178 -4.85 4.33 3.18
C SER A 178 -4.22 2.97 2.96
N SER A 179 -2.92 2.93 2.69
CA SER A 179 -2.19 1.69 2.52
C SER A 179 -2.03 0.93 3.84
N ILE A 180 -1.97 1.65 4.98
CA ILE A 180 -1.95 1.07 6.33
C ILE A 180 -3.32 0.48 6.67
N ASN A 181 -4.41 1.18 6.34
CA ASN A 181 -5.75 0.61 6.48
C ASN A 181 -5.97 -0.59 5.54
N ASN A 182 -5.54 -0.52 4.28
CA ASN A 182 -5.67 -1.67 3.37
C ASN A 182 -4.78 -2.84 3.78
N LEU A 183 -3.65 -2.60 4.47
CA LEU A 183 -2.85 -3.66 5.09
C LEU A 183 -3.66 -4.43 6.15
N SER A 184 -4.57 -3.78 6.89
CA SER A 184 -5.41 -4.48 7.87
C SER A 184 -6.31 -5.52 7.19
N TRP A 185 -6.89 -5.18 6.04
CA TRP A 185 -7.68 -6.10 5.21
C TRP A 185 -6.83 -7.22 4.61
N MET A 186 -5.62 -6.91 4.12
CA MET A 186 -4.68 -7.92 3.63
C MET A 186 -4.32 -8.92 4.74
N LEU A 187 -3.97 -8.43 5.94
CA LEU A 187 -3.65 -9.29 7.08
C LEU A 187 -4.85 -10.13 7.53
N ALA A 188 -6.08 -9.58 7.47
CA ALA A 188 -7.29 -10.34 7.76
C ALA A 188 -7.53 -11.46 6.74
N SER A 189 -7.27 -11.22 5.45
CA SER A 189 -7.39 -12.27 4.43
C SER A 189 -6.38 -13.41 4.60
N ILE A 190 -5.15 -13.13 5.04
CA ILE A 190 -4.13 -14.16 5.30
C ILE A 190 -4.60 -15.16 6.37
N MET A 191 -5.31 -14.69 7.40
CA MET A 191 -5.84 -15.58 8.45
C MET A 191 -6.85 -16.61 7.92
N ILE A 192 -7.51 -16.29 6.80
CA ILE A 192 -8.57 -17.10 6.21
C ILE A 192 -7.95 -18.02 5.16
N SER A 193 -7.31 -17.46 4.14
CA SER A 193 -6.64 -18.22 3.09
C SER A 193 -5.64 -17.39 2.29
N GLU A 194 -4.61 -18.05 1.77
CA GLU A 194 -3.58 -17.42 0.92
C GLU A 194 -4.15 -16.90 -0.40
N ASN A 195 -5.12 -17.63 -0.99
CA ASN A 195 -5.76 -17.23 -2.24
C ASN A 195 -6.54 -15.91 -2.10
N LEU A 196 -7.27 -15.73 -1.00
CA LEU A 196 -8.02 -14.50 -0.74
C LEU A 196 -7.07 -13.32 -0.55
N TRP A 197 -5.94 -13.54 0.13
CA TRP A 197 -4.93 -12.50 0.29
C TRP A 197 -4.34 -12.06 -1.05
N MET A 198 -3.92 -13.01 -1.89
CA MET A 198 -3.41 -12.70 -3.22
C MET A 198 -4.43 -11.95 -4.07
N PHE A 199 -5.69 -12.37 -4.02
CA PHE A 199 -6.79 -11.68 -4.71
C PHE A 199 -6.95 -10.23 -4.23
N TYR A 200 -6.98 -10.00 -2.91
CA TYR A 200 -7.07 -8.65 -2.36
C TYR A 200 -5.87 -7.79 -2.79
N PHE A 201 -4.66 -8.34 -2.72
CA PHE A 201 -3.44 -7.62 -3.08
C PHE A 201 -3.44 -7.19 -4.55
N ILE A 202 -3.86 -8.06 -5.48
CA ILE A 202 -3.96 -7.73 -6.90
C ILE A 202 -4.93 -6.56 -7.11
N MET A 203 -6.15 -6.63 -6.53
CA MET A 203 -7.14 -5.56 -6.65
C MET A 203 -6.66 -4.24 -6.05
N TYR A 204 -6.02 -4.30 -4.87
CA TYR A 204 -5.43 -3.14 -4.22
C TYR A 204 -4.30 -2.52 -5.06
N SER A 205 -3.39 -3.34 -5.60
CA SER A 205 -2.27 -2.87 -6.42
C SER A 205 -2.76 -2.18 -7.71
N PHE A 206 -3.81 -2.72 -8.32
CA PHE A 206 -4.47 -2.13 -9.48
C PHE A 206 -5.01 -0.73 -9.13
N MET A 207 -5.76 -0.59 -8.03
CA MET A 207 -6.34 0.70 -7.63
C MET A 207 -5.29 1.77 -7.32
N ILE A 208 -4.21 1.41 -6.62
CA ILE A 208 -3.14 2.37 -6.33
C ILE A 208 -2.38 2.74 -7.60
N SER A 209 -2.18 1.81 -8.54
CA SER A 209 -1.50 2.12 -9.80
C SER A 209 -2.21 3.24 -10.57
N ILE A 210 -3.55 3.19 -10.63
CA ILE A 210 -4.37 4.19 -11.32
C ILE A 210 -4.21 5.55 -10.62
N MET A 211 -4.26 5.58 -9.29
CA MET A 211 -4.13 6.83 -8.52
C MET A 211 -2.74 7.45 -8.59
N CYS A 212 -1.68 6.65 -8.41
CA CYS A 212 -0.32 7.15 -8.50
C CYS A 212 -0.02 7.67 -9.92
N PHE A 213 -0.51 6.99 -10.96
CA PHE A 213 -0.34 7.44 -12.33
C PHE A 213 -1.13 8.72 -12.63
N LEU A 214 -2.36 8.83 -12.12
CA LEU A 214 -3.16 10.06 -12.18
C LEU A 214 -2.42 11.27 -11.60
N PHE A 215 -1.94 11.15 -10.36
CA PHE A 215 -1.24 12.26 -9.71
C PHE A 215 0.13 12.54 -10.33
N TYR A 216 0.80 11.52 -10.89
CA TYR A 216 2.01 11.71 -11.67
C TYR A 216 1.74 12.54 -12.93
N MET A 217 0.68 12.23 -13.68
CA MET A 217 0.34 12.98 -14.89
C MET A 217 -0.04 14.44 -14.63
N MET A 218 -0.62 14.73 -13.46
CA MET A 218 -0.97 16.08 -13.04
C MET A 218 0.14 16.82 -12.29
N ASN A 219 1.20 16.12 -11.86
CA ASN A 219 2.23 16.64 -10.96
C ASN A 219 1.68 17.28 -9.67
N VAL A 220 0.66 16.66 -9.07
CA VAL A 220 0.01 17.16 -7.83
C VAL A 220 0.55 16.40 -6.63
N PHE A 221 0.87 17.10 -5.55
CA PHE A 221 1.31 16.52 -4.28
C PHE A 221 0.45 16.91 -3.08
N PHE A 222 -0.22 18.06 -3.13
CA PHE A 222 -1.05 18.59 -2.04
C PHE A 222 -2.51 18.76 -2.48
N ILE A 223 -3.44 18.64 -1.54
CA ILE A 223 -4.87 18.88 -1.80
C ILE A 223 -5.09 20.28 -2.38
N ASN A 224 -4.32 21.27 -1.92
CA ASN A 224 -4.47 22.65 -2.36
C ASN A 224 -4.25 22.84 -3.87
N GLN A 225 -3.37 22.03 -4.47
CA GLN A 225 -3.09 22.09 -5.90
C GLN A 225 -4.26 21.55 -6.74
N LEU A 226 -5.06 20.62 -6.19
CA LEU A 226 -6.27 20.14 -6.88
C LEU A 226 -7.32 21.24 -7.05
N PHE A 227 -7.31 22.29 -6.21
CA PHE A 227 -8.19 23.45 -6.36
C PHE A 227 -7.79 24.33 -7.54
N PHE A 228 -6.50 24.65 -7.66
CA PHE A 228 -6.02 25.66 -8.60
C PHE A 228 -5.92 25.16 -10.03
N ILE A 229 -5.75 23.84 -10.23
CA ILE A 229 -5.60 23.29 -11.57
C ILE A 229 -6.97 23.24 -12.26
N ASN A 230 -7.05 23.89 -13.42
CA ASN A 230 -8.22 23.81 -14.29
C ASN A 230 -8.29 22.41 -14.95
N MET A 231 -8.78 21.42 -14.21
CA MET A 231 -8.91 20.04 -14.69
C MET A 231 -10.04 19.91 -15.71
N ASN A 232 -9.79 19.12 -16.76
CA ASN A 232 -10.84 18.65 -17.66
C ASN A 232 -11.89 17.84 -16.88
N TYR A 233 -13.15 17.94 -17.28
CA TYR A 233 -14.26 17.24 -16.62
C TYR A 233 -14.02 15.72 -16.50
N MET A 234 -13.52 15.09 -17.57
CA MET A 234 -13.17 13.67 -17.58
C MET A 234 -12.14 13.28 -16.52
N ILE A 235 -11.18 14.16 -16.25
CA ILE A 235 -10.14 13.92 -15.25
C ILE A 235 -10.71 14.04 -13.83
N LYS A 236 -11.67 14.96 -13.62
CA LYS A 236 -12.38 15.05 -12.33
C LYS A 236 -13.23 13.81 -12.08
N LEU A 237 -13.90 13.30 -13.11
CA LEU A 237 -14.65 12.04 -13.02
C LEU A 237 -13.74 10.84 -12.72
N SER A 238 -12.58 10.71 -13.36
CA SER A 238 -11.66 9.60 -13.05
C SER A 238 -11.09 9.70 -11.64
N LEU A 239 -10.78 10.91 -11.14
CA LEU A 239 -10.43 11.11 -9.72
C LEU A 239 -11.56 10.65 -8.77
N LEU A 240 -12.82 10.99 -9.09
CA LEU A 240 -13.99 10.56 -8.31
C LEU A 240 -14.11 9.06 -8.23
N ILE A 241 -14.14 8.41 -9.39
CA ILE A 241 -14.30 6.96 -9.49
C ILE A 241 -13.20 6.25 -8.68
N ASN A 242 -11.95 6.70 -8.80
CA ASN A 242 -10.84 6.02 -8.14
C ASN A 242 -10.79 6.26 -6.62
N PHE A 243 -11.21 7.42 -6.12
CA PHE A 243 -11.24 7.67 -4.67
C PHE A 243 -12.38 6.90 -4.01
N LEU A 244 -13.54 6.84 -4.66
CA LEU A 244 -14.67 6.03 -4.20
C LEU A 244 -14.35 4.52 -4.28
N SER A 245 -13.61 4.09 -5.31
CA SER A 245 -13.15 2.71 -5.41
C SER A 245 -12.15 2.34 -4.31
N LEU A 246 -11.17 3.21 -3.98
CA LEU A 246 -10.27 3.01 -2.83
C LEU A 246 -11.02 2.99 -1.49
N GLY A 247 -12.08 3.78 -1.37
CA GLY A 247 -13.01 3.76 -0.24
C GLY A 247 -13.74 2.43 -0.10
N GLY A 248 -14.03 1.77 -1.21
CA GLY A 248 -14.77 0.52 -1.26
C GLY A 248 -16.27 0.74 -1.15
N LEU A 249 -16.82 1.67 -1.93
CA LEU A 249 -18.27 1.80 -2.07
C LEU A 249 -18.84 0.81 -3.10
N PRO A 250 -20.01 0.21 -2.86
CA PRO A 250 -20.81 -0.37 -3.94
C PRO A 250 -21.12 0.76 -4.92
N PRO A 251 -20.85 0.72 -6.26
CA PRO A 251 -20.66 -0.40 -7.20
C PRO A 251 -19.21 -0.68 -7.70
N PHE A 252 -18.19 -0.07 -7.11
CA PHE A 252 -16.81 -0.09 -7.64
C PHE A 252 -16.02 -1.36 -7.28
N ILE A 253 -14.94 -1.68 -8.03
CA ILE A 253 -14.10 -2.89 -7.78
C ILE A 253 -13.63 -2.97 -6.33
N GLY A 254 -13.26 -1.86 -5.70
CA GLY A 254 -12.63 -1.91 -4.38
C GLY A 254 -13.56 -2.36 -3.26
N PHE A 255 -14.88 -2.37 -3.49
CA PHE A 255 -15.84 -2.98 -2.56
C PHE A 255 -15.78 -4.50 -2.61
N PHE A 256 -15.61 -5.08 -3.79
CA PHE A 256 -15.66 -6.52 -4.02
C PHE A 256 -14.70 -7.33 -3.11
N PRO A 257 -13.38 -7.04 -3.04
CA PRO A 257 -12.48 -7.85 -2.23
C PRO A 257 -12.72 -7.65 -0.73
N LYS A 258 -13.18 -6.47 -0.28
CA LYS A 258 -13.56 -6.23 1.12
C LYS A 258 -14.81 -7.03 1.48
N TRP A 259 -15.80 -7.06 0.61
CA TRP A 259 -17.05 -7.78 0.85
C TRP A 259 -16.82 -9.29 0.98
N ILE A 260 -16.00 -9.88 0.10
CA ILE A 260 -15.62 -11.29 0.21
C ILE A 260 -14.94 -11.58 1.56
N ILE A 261 -13.98 -10.73 1.98
CA ILE A 261 -13.29 -10.92 3.27
C ILE A 261 -14.28 -10.84 4.44
N ILE A 262 -15.23 -9.88 4.41
CA ILE A 262 -16.26 -9.78 5.46
C ILE A 262 -17.06 -11.08 5.54
N ASN A 263 -17.52 -11.61 4.42
CA ASN A 263 -18.30 -12.86 4.40
C ASN A 263 -17.52 -14.02 5.04
N PHE A 264 -16.26 -14.21 4.68
CA PHE A 264 -15.44 -15.27 5.27
C PHE A 264 -15.09 -15.03 6.75
N LEU A 265 -14.87 -13.78 7.17
CA LEU A 265 -14.62 -13.47 8.57
C LEU A 265 -15.86 -13.75 9.44
N LEU A 266 -17.06 -13.48 8.92
CA LEU A 266 -18.32 -13.80 9.60
C LEU A 266 -18.51 -15.32 9.73
N MET A 267 -18.20 -16.09 8.67
CA MET A 267 -18.23 -17.56 8.73
C MET A 267 -17.25 -18.13 9.77
N ASN A 268 -16.12 -17.46 9.99
CA ASN A 268 -15.12 -17.84 11.00
C ASN A 268 -15.38 -17.23 12.39
N ASN A 269 -16.57 -16.66 12.65
CA ASN A 269 -16.98 -16.05 13.93
C ASN A 269 -16.15 -14.82 14.40
N PHE A 270 -15.42 -14.14 13.52
CA PHE A 270 -14.66 -12.92 13.87
C PHE A 270 -15.53 -11.64 13.82
N PHE A 271 -16.66 -11.63 14.54
CA PHE A 271 -17.65 -10.53 14.50
C PHE A 271 -17.10 -9.19 15.01
N PHE A 272 -16.35 -9.19 16.11
CA PHE A 272 -15.84 -7.94 16.69
C PHE A 272 -14.81 -7.25 15.78
N MET A 273 -13.92 -8.05 15.20
CA MET A 273 -12.89 -7.58 14.28
C MET A 273 -13.48 -7.03 12.98
N THR A 274 -14.49 -7.70 12.41
CA THR A 274 -15.19 -7.22 11.21
C THR A 274 -15.90 -5.89 11.46
N PHE A 275 -16.57 -5.75 12.60
CA PHE A 275 -17.24 -4.49 12.97
C PHE A 275 -16.27 -3.30 12.97
N ILE A 276 -15.10 -3.44 13.59
CA ILE A 276 -14.09 -2.39 13.63
C ILE A 276 -13.57 -2.06 12.22
N LEU A 277 -13.26 -3.09 11.43
CA LEU A 277 -12.78 -2.91 10.05
C LEU A 277 -13.79 -2.13 9.19
N ILE A 278 -15.08 -2.43 9.31
CA ILE A 278 -16.15 -1.74 8.59
C ILE A 278 -16.23 -0.27 9.05
N MET A 279 -16.29 -0.01 10.36
CA MET A 279 -16.39 1.35 10.88
C MET A 279 -15.19 2.23 10.48
N MET A 280 -13.98 1.68 10.56
CA MET A 280 -12.77 2.41 10.14
C MET A 280 -12.74 2.65 8.62
N SER A 281 -13.28 1.73 7.82
CA SER A 281 -13.40 1.94 6.37
C SER A 281 -14.36 3.07 5.99
N LEU A 282 -15.40 3.33 6.80
CA LEU A 282 -16.29 4.48 6.62
C LEU A 282 -15.59 5.80 6.95
N ILE A 283 -14.75 5.84 7.97
CA ILE A 283 -13.93 7.02 8.31
C ILE A 283 -12.93 7.33 7.17
N MET A 284 -12.34 6.29 6.58
CA MET A 284 -11.50 6.41 5.39
C MET A 284 -12.24 7.03 4.21
N LEU A 285 -13.49 6.60 3.99
CA LEU A 285 -14.36 7.16 2.97
C LEU A 285 -14.56 8.67 3.12
N PHE A 286 -14.77 9.12 4.37
CA PHE A 286 -15.04 10.52 4.67
C PHE A 286 -13.93 11.45 4.17
N PHE A 287 -12.65 11.13 4.43
CA PHE A 287 -11.58 12.02 3.96
C PHE A 287 -11.34 11.93 2.44
N TYR A 288 -11.67 10.81 1.80
CA TYR A 288 -11.67 10.76 0.33
C TYR A 288 -12.74 11.68 -0.25
N ILE A 289 -13.96 11.65 0.30
CA ILE A 289 -15.04 12.56 -0.09
C ILE A 289 -14.63 14.02 0.13
N ARG A 290 -13.91 14.34 1.22
CA ARG A 290 -13.38 15.69 1.46
C ARG A 290 -12.47 16.18 0.32
N ILE A 291 -11.57 15.32 -0.18
CA ILE A 291 -10.69 15.65 -1.32
C ILE A 291 -11.52 15.84 -2.60
N LEU A 292 -12.52 14.99 -2.81
CA LEU A 292 -13.39 15.09 -3.98
C LEU A 292 -14.19 16.39 -3.96
N TYR A 293 -14.84 16.71 -2.84
CA TYR A 293 -15.55 17.97 -2.65
C TYR A 293 -14.64 19.16 -2.97
N SER A 294 -13.39 19.07 -2.52
CA SER A 294 -12.36 20.03 -2.80
C SER A 294 -12.16 20.27 -4.30
N SER A 295 -12.01 19.20 -5.08
CA SER A 295 -11.79 19.27 -6.54
C SER A 295 -13.02 19.69 -7.37
N PHE A 296 -14.24 19.40 -6.90
CA PHE A 296 -15.48 19.67 -7.64
C PHE A 296 -16.10 21.03 -7.31
N MET A 297 -16.29 21.35 -6.04
CA MET A 297 -17.12 22.49 -5.61
C MET A 297 -16.36 23.83 -5.61
N PHE A 298 -15.06 23.84 -5.29
CA PHE A 298 -14.28 25.09 -5.21
C PHE A 298 -13.80 25.62 -6.57
N ASN A 299 -14.38 25.12 -7.66
CA ASN A 299 -14.06 25.51 -9.03
C ASN A 299 -14.51 26.96 -9.38
N TYR A 300 -15.04 27.73 -8.43
CA TYR A 300 -15.46 29.13 -8.61
C TYR A 300 -14.30 30.13 -8.49
N LEU A 301 -13.20 29.79 -7.80
CA LEU A 301 -11.99 30.63 -7.73
C LEU A 301 -10.96 30.23 -8.80
N LYS A 302 -11.40 30.02 -10.04
CA LYS A 302 -10.45 29.87 -11.15
C LYS A 302 -9.73 31.19 -11.37
N ILE A 303 -8.45 31.23 -11.02
CA ILE A 303 -7.54 32.29 -11.49
C ILE A 303 -7.53 32.19 -13.02
N LYS A 304 -8.26 33.08 -13.70
CA LYS A 304 -8.40 33.10 -15.16
C LYS A 304 -7.05 33.08 -15.90
N TRP A 305 -5.98 33.51 -15.22
CA TRP A 305 -4.64 33.66 -15.77
C TRP A 305 -3.83 32.35 -15.82
N MET A 306 -4.19 31.32 -15.04
CA MET A 306 -3.48 30.03 -15.04
C MET A 306 -4.28 28.96 -15.80
N LYS A 307 -4.34 29.06 -17.14
CA LYS A 307 -4.87 27.98 -17.99
C LYS A 307 -3.78 26.96 -18.30
N ILE A 308 -3.52 26.05 -17.36
CA ILE A 308 -2.70 24.86 -17.64
C ILE A 308 -3.60 23.86 -18.38
N PHE A 309 -3.47 23.81 -19.71
CA PHE A 309 -4.11 22.76 -20.51
C PHE A 309 -3.28 21.48 -20.40
N ILE A 310 -3.78 20.50 -19.65
CA ILE A 310 -3.25 19.14 -19.65
C ILE A 310 -3.67 18.47 -20.97
N LYS A 311 -2.94 18.76 -22.05
CA LYS A 311 -3.04 18.01 -23.31
C LYS A 311 -2.13 16.80 -23.21
N ASN A 312 -2.67 15.67 -22.77
CA ASN A 312 -1.94 14.41 -22.80
C ASN A 312 -2.80 13.27 -23.33
N LYS A 313 -2.28 12.54 -24.34
CA LYS A 313 -2.86 11.28 -24.85
C LYS A 313 -3.03 10.24 -23.74
N MET A 314 -2.17 10.29 -22.70
CA MET A 314 -2.25 9.44 -21.51
C MET A 314 -3.54 9.62 -20.69
N ASN A 315 -4.27 10.73 -20.84
CA ASN A 315 -5.55 10.91 -20.16
C ASN A 315 -6.59 9.90 -20.65
N TYR A 316 -6.54 9.47 -21.91
CA TYR A 316 -7.45 8.45 -22.43
C TYR A 316 -7.19 7.09 -21.80
N LEU A 317 -5.91 6.70 -21.64
CA LEU A 317 -5.53 5.46 -20.96
C LEU A 317 -5.97 5.46 -19.49
N ILE A 318 -5.78 6.57 -18.79
CA ILE A 318 -6.25 6.72 -17.41
C ILE A 318 -7.77 6.59 -17.33
N ASN A 319 -8.49 7.28 -18.21
CA ASN A 319 -9.94 7.22 -18.20
C ASN A 319 -10.43 5.81 -18.49
N PHE A 320 -9.80 5.11 -19.42
CA PHE A 320 -10.09 3.70 -19.70
C PHE A 320 -9.83 2.81 -18.47
N LEU A 321 -8.69 2.96 -17.80
CA LEU A 321 -8.39 2.24 -16.56
C LEU A 321 -9.40 2.56 -15.45
N SER A 322 -9.84 3.82 -15.35
CA SER A 322 -10.88 4.21 -14.38
C SER A 322 -12.28 3.72 -14.75
N LEU A 323 -12.55 3.38 -16.01
CA LEU A 323 -13.83 2.73 -16.37
C LEU A 323 -13.83 1.28 -15.91
N ILE A 324 -12.67 0.60 -15.96
CA ILE A 324 -12.52 -0.75 -15.41
C ILE A 324 -12.83 -0.75 -13.92
N SER A 325 -12.44 0.27 -13.14
CA SER A 325 -12.75 0.31 -11.70
C SER A 325 -14.25 0.41 -11.38
N VAL A 326 -15.12 0.73 -12.34
CA VAL A 326 -16.59 0.73 -12.18
C VAL A 326 -17.19 -0.67 -12.31
N SER A 327 -16.54 -1.62 -12.99
CA SER A 327 -17.11 -2.95 -13.27
C SER A 327 -17.11 -3.91 -12.07
N GLY A 328 -16.95 -3.40 -10.85
CA GLY A 328 -16.76 -4.22 -9.64
C GLY A 328 -17.91 -5.18 -9.34
N MET A 329 -19.13 -4.67 -9.40
CA MET A 329 -20.32 -5.52 -9.18
C MET A 329 -20.51 -6.56 -10.29
N MET A 330 -20.17 -6.26 -11.55
CA MET A 330 -20.24 -7.25 -12.64
C MET A 330 -19.22 -8.37 -12.45
N LEU A 331 -18.03 -8.07 -11.91
CA LEU A 331 -17.06 -9.12 -11.58
C LEU A 331 -17.55 -10.00 -10.43
N SER A 332 -18.32 -9.45 -9.48
CA SER A 332 -18.82 -10.23 -8.36
C SER A 332 -19.76 -11.35 -8.79
N THR A 333 -20.62 -11.12 -9.79
CA THR A 333 -21.52 -12.15 -10.30
C THR A 333 -20.77 -13.30 -10.98
N MET A 334 -19.60 -13.04 -11.56
CA MET A 334 -18.77 -14.08 -12.21
C MET A 334 -18.00 -14.96 -11.23
N PHE A 335 -17.86 -14.54 -9.97
CA PHE A 335 -17.19 -15.34 -8.93
C PHE A 335 -18.16 -16.22 -8.12
N TYR A 336 -19.44 -15.86 -8.12
CA TYR A 336 -20.50 -16.61 -7.44
C TYR A 336 -21.27 -17.56 -8.38
N MET A 337 -21.12 -17.39 -9.69
CA MET A 337 -21.43 -18.41 -10.71
C MET A 337 -20.26 -19.39 -10.82
#